data_AF-A0A1T1ANX9-F1
#
_entry.id   AF-A0A1T1ANX9-F1
#
_cell.length_a   1.000
_cell.length_b   1.000
_cell.length_c   1.000
_cell.angle_alpha   90.00
_cell.angle_beta   90.00
_cell.angle_gamma   90.00
#
_symmetry.space_group_name_H-M   'P 1'
#
loop_
_entity.id
_entity.type
_entity.pdbx_description
1 polymer ?
#
loop_
_entity_poly.entity_id
_entity_poly.type
_entity_poly.pdbx_seq_one_letter_code
_entity_poly.pdbx_strand_id
1 'polypeptide(L)'
;MRLLTLSIVACCLLSACAVGPTPTPGTPPKVPPPASLTAPPQPLPPPDSGQMRDLESNHLATARAYHLLAQQMCNLLSFLEINHDICIKFEADR
;
A
#
# COMPACT_ATOMS: atom_id res chain seq x y z
N MET A 1 50.52 14.45 41.65
CA MET A 1 50.01 13.10 41.30
C MET A 1 48.58 12.83 41.76
N ARG A 2 48.12 13.32 42.92
CA ARG A 2 46.73 13.15 43.40
C ARG A 2 45.62 13.81 42.55
N LEU A 3 45.93 14.92 41.87
CA LEU A 3 44.97 15.60 40.98
C LEU A 3 44.69 14.82 39.69
N LEU A 4 45.72 14.16 39.12
CA LEU A 4 45.59 13.34 37.91
C LEU A 4 44.74 12.10 38.14
N THR A 5 44.86 11.46 39.30
CA THR A 5 44.03 10.30 39.67
C THR A 5 42.56 10.67 39.87
N LEU A 6 42.28 11.88 40.35
CA LEU A 6 40.91 12.38 40.54
C LEU A 6 40.20 12.66 39.20
N SER A 7 40.91 13.23 38.22
CA SER A 7 40.34 13.50 36.89
C SER A 7 40.00 12.22 36.12
N ILE A 8 40.81 11.16 36.24
CA ILE A 8 40.56 9.88 35.55
C ILE A 8 39.29 9.21 36.12
N VAL A 9 39.12 9.20 37.44
CA VAL A 9 37.92 8.64 38.09
C VAL A 9 36.66 9.43 37.71
N ALA A 10 36.74 10.76 37.62
CA ALA A 10 35.62 11.60 37.19
C ALA A 10 35.20 11.33 35.73
N CYS A 11 36.16 11.10 34.82
CA CYS A 11 35.86 10.75 33.43
C CYS A 11 35.22 9.35 33.30
N CYS A 12 35.59 8.38 34.14
CA CYS A 12 35.02 7.03 34.10
C CYS A 12 33.60 6.92 34.65
N LEU A 13 33.17 7.86 35.52
CA LEU A 13 31.83 7.85 36.11
C LEU A 13 30.77 8.55 35.24
N LEU A 14 31.19 9.39 34.28
CA LEU A 14 30.27 10.16 33.43
C LEU A 14 29.85 9.44 32.14
N SER A 15 30.44 8.29 31.80
CA SER A 15 30.12 7.52 30.59
C SER A 15 28.88 6.62 30.70
N ALA A 16 28.17 6.63 31.83
CA ALA A 16 27.05 5.71 32.07
C ALA A 16 25.67 6.21 31.58
N CYS A 17 25.54 7.45 31.10
CA CYS A 17 24.22 8.05 30.78
C CYS A 17 23.87 8.11 29.28
N ALA A 18 24.70 7.62 28.36
CA ALA A 18 24.45 7.74 26.92
C ALA A 18 23.92 6.46 26.24
N VAL A 19 23.84 5.33 26.97
CA VAL A 19 23.33 4.06 26.44
C VAL A 19 22.03 3.72 27.15
N GLY A 20 20.96 4.44 26.79
CA GLY A 20 19.62 3.89 26.93
C GLY A 20 19.40 2.81 25.86
N PRO A 21 18.45 1.87 26.05
CA PRO A 21 18.05 0.98 24.97
C PRO A 21 17.73 1.82 23.73
N THR A 22 18.21 1.39 22.56
CA THR A 22 17.75 1.95 21.28
C THR A 22 16.22 2.01 21.32
N PRO A 23 15.58 3.15 21.04
CA PRO A 23 14.13 3.19 20.97
C PRO A 23 13.73 2.09 20.00
N THR A 24 12.96 1.11 20.49
CA THR A 24 12.39 0.06 19.66
C THR A 24 11.72 0.80 18.49
N PRO A 25 12.11 0.55 17.23
CA PRO A 25 11.40 1.13 16.11
C PRO A 25 9.94 0.79 16.30
N GLY A 26 9.12 1.78 16.64
CA GLY A 26 7.68 1.57 16.78
C GLY A 26 7.22 0.97 15.47
N THR A 27 6.47 -0.13 15.52
CA THR A 27 5.84 -0.69 14.33
C THR A 27 5.16 0.46 13.59
N PRO A 28 5.53 0.73 12.33
CA PRO A 28 4.93 1.83 11.59
C PRO A 28 3.41 1.62 11.57
N PRO A 29 2.61 2.69 11.73
CA PRO A 29 1.17 2.57 11.71
C PRO A 29 0.74 1.94 10.38
N LYS A 30 -0.11 0.90 10.45
CA LYS A 30 -0.66 0.26 9.26
C LYS A 30 -1.56 1.26 8.55
N VAL A 31 -1.08 1.82 7.44
CA VAL A 31 -1.83 2.79 6.66
C VAL A 31 -2.94 2.06 5.91
N PRO A 32 -4.22 2.48 6.05
CA PRO A 32 -5.30 1.88 5.29
C PRO A 32 -5.12 2.16 3.79
N PRO A 33 -5.59 1.26 2.91
CA PRO A 33 -5.58 1.51 1.47
C PRO A 33 -6.38 2.77 1.11
N PRO A 34 -5.99 3.50 0.05
CA PRO A 34 -6.77 4.62 -0.47
C PRO A 34 -8.23 4.23 -0.75
N ALA A 35 -9.16 5.13 -0.45
CA ALA A 35 -10.59 4.89 -0.66
C ALA A 35 -10.95 4.56 -2.13
N SER A 36 -10.17 5.05 -3.10
CA SER A 36 -10.34 4.72 -4.52
C SER A 36 -10.05 3.25 -4.84
N LEU A 37 -9.25 2.56 -4.02
CA LEU A 37 -8.95 1.13 -4.19
C LEU A 37 -9.97 0.24 -3.50
N THR A 38 -10.68 0.75 -2.49
CA THR A 38 -11.68 0.02 -1.72
C THR A 38 -13.12 0.42 -2.05
N ALA A 39 -13.31 1.36 -2.97
CA ALA A 39 -14.63 1.76 -3.43
C ALA A 39 -15.39 0.54 -4.00
N PRO A 40 -16.69 0.38 -3.67
CA PRO A 40 -17.49 -0.69 -4.23
C PRO A 40 -17.62 -0.54 -5.75
N PRO A 41 -17.77 -1.64 -6.48
CA PRO A 41 -18.00 -1.60 -7.92
C PRO A 41 -19.27 -0.82 -8.23
N GLN A 42 -19.23 -0.01 -9.29
CA GLN A 42 -20.42 0.68 -9.77
C GLN A 42 -21.39 -0.34 -10.38
N PRO A 43 -22.70 -0.14 -10.23
CA PRO A 43 -23.70 -0.96 -10.92
C PRO A 43 -23.49 -0.91 -12.43
N LEU A 44 -23.65 -2.05 -13.10
CA LEU A 44 -23.57 -2.10 -14.55
C LEU A 44 -24.84 -1.48 -15.16
N PRO A 45 -24.70 -0.67 -16.22
CA PRO A 45 -25.86 -0.10 -16.90
C PRO A 45 -26.63 -1.21 -17.63
N PRO A 46 -27.97 -1.18 -17.64
CA PRO A 46 -28.75 -2.00 -18.57
C PRO A 46 -28.59 -1.45 -20.01
N PRO A 47 -28.92 -2.24 -21.03
CA PRO A 47 -29.04 -1.72 -22.39
C PRO A 47 -30.26 -0.81 -22.53
N ASP A 48 -30.16 0.23 -23.36
CA ASP A 48 -31.24 1.18 -23.60
C ASP A 48 -32.44 0.53 -24.32
N SER A 49 -32.16 -0.47 -25.17
CA SER A 49 -33.18 -1.29 -25.84
C SER A 49 -32.65 -2.67 -26.23
N GLY A 50 -33.52 -3.52 -26.78
CA GLY A 50 -33.14 -4.83 -27.34
C GLY A 50 -32.54 -4.78 -28.76
N GLN A 51 -32.31 -3.59 -29.31
CA GLN A 51 -31.71 -3.46 -30.65
C GLN A 51 -30.22 -3.80 -30.62
N MET A 52 -29.72 -4.42 -31.70
CA MET A 52 -28.35 -4.92 -31.77
C MET A 52 -27.29 -3.86 -31.47
N ARG A 53 -27.48 -2.63 -31.96
CA ARG A 53 -26.56 -1.50 -31.72
C ARG A 53 -26.48 -1.12 -30.23
N ASP A 54 -27.62 -1.12 -29.53
CA ASP A 54 -27.68 -0.75 -28.13
C ASP A 54 -27.10 -1.87 -27.25
N LEU A 55 -27.33 -3.13 -27.63
CA LEU A 55 -26.72 -4.29 -26.99
C LEU A 55 -25.19 -4.30 -27.15
N GLU A 56 -24.67 -3.98 -28.34
CA GLU A 56 -23.23 -3.89 -28.58
C GLU A 56 -22.59 -2.75 -27.76
N SER A 57 -23.21 -1.57 -27.77
CA SER A 57 -22.77 -0.43 -26.96
C SER A 57 -22.74 -0.78 -25.46
N ASN A 58 -23.80 -1.43 -24.97
CA ASN A 58 -23.89 -1.89 -23.59
C ASN A 58 -22.81 -2.95 -23.26
N HIS A 59 -22.55 -3.88 -24.17
CA HIS A 59 -21.50 -4.88 -24.01
C HIS A 59 -20.12 -4.23 -23.85
N LEU A 60 -19.79 -3.26 -24.71
CA LEU A 60 -18.52 -2.54 -24.63
C LEU A 60 -18.41 -1.72 -23.33
N ALA A 61 -19.48 -1.04 -22.93
CA ALA A 61 -19.52 -0.28 -21.68
C ALA A 61 -19.32 -1.20 -20.46
N THR A 62 -19.99 -2.35 -20.45
CA THR A 62 -19.88 -3.36 -19.40
C THR A 62 -18.46 -3.94 -19.35
N ALA A 63 -17.87 -4.30 -20.49
CA ALA A 63 -16.51 -4.81 -20.57
C ALA A 63 -15.48 -3.80 -20.02
N ARG A 64 -15.64 -2.51 -20.34
CA ARG A 64 -14.80 -1.44 -19.77
C ARG A 64 -14.94 -1.35 -18.25
N ALA A 65 -16.15 -1.42 -17.72
CA ALA A 65 -16.38 -1.38 -16.28
C ALA A 65 -15.69 -2.56 -15.56
N TYR A 66 -15.76 -3.77 -16.11
CA TYR A 66 -15.03 -4.92 -15.60
C TYR A 66 -13.52 -4.74 -15.64
N HIS A 67 -12.99 -4.19 -16.73
CA HIS A 67 -11.55 -3.96 -16.88
C HIS A 67 -11.04 -2.94 -15.86
N LEU A 68 -11.79 -1.87 -15.62
CA LEU A 68 -11.47 -0.87 -14.58
C LEU A 68 -11.50 -1.48 -13.18
N LEU A 69 -12.47 -2.33 -12.88
CA LEU A 69 -12.54 -3.03 -11.59
C LEU A 69 -11.37 -3.99 -11.41
N ALA A 70 -10.99 -4.74 -12.45
CA ALA A 70 -9.83 -5.62 -12.42
C ALA A 70 -8.55 -4.83 -12.12
N GLN A 71 -8.36 -3.67 -12.78
CA GLN A 71 -7.25 -2.77 -12.51
C GLN A 71 -7.26 -2.27 -11.05
N GLN A 72 -8.41 -1.86 -10.53
CA GLN A 72 -8.54 -1.42 -9.14
C GLN A 72 -8.12 -2.53 -8.17
N MET A 73 -8.54 -3.76 -8.41
CA MET A 73 -8.17 -4.92 -7.59
C MET A 73 -6.68 -5.22 -7.66
N CYS A 74 -6.07 -5.17 -8.84
CA CYS A 74 -4.62 -5.36 -8.97
C CYS A 74 -3.83 -4.28 -8.24
N ASN A 75 -4.26 -3.02 -8.32
CA ASN A 75 -3.67 -1.93 -7.56
C ASN A 75 -3.83 -2.13 -6.04
N LEU A 76 -4.97 -2.64 -5.58
CA LEU A 76 -5.20 -2.96 -4.18
C LEU A 76 -4.26 -4.08 -3.70
N LEU A 77 -4.11 -5.16 -4.49
CA LEU A 77 -3.20 -6.25 -4.17
C LEU A 77 -1.74 -5.79 -4.15
N SER A 78 -1.34 -4.93 -5.10
CA SER A 78 -0.02 -4.31 -5.14
C SER A 78 0.24 -3.44 -3.89
N PHE A 79 -0.74 -2.62 -3.48
CA PHE A 79 -0.66 -1.85 -2.22
C PHE A 79 -0.50 -2.75 -0.99
N LEU A 80 -1.11 -3.94 -1.00
CA LEU A 80 -1.00 -4.94 0.06
C LEU A 80 0.25 -5.82 -0.07
N GLU A 81 1.10 -5.57 -1.06
CA GLU A 81 2.31 -6.35 -1.37
C GLU A 81 2.00 -7.85 -1.65
N ILE A 82 0.81 -8.12 -2.20
CA ILE A 82 0.37 -9.46 -2.58
C ILE A 82 0.64 -9.66 -4.07
N ASN A 83 1.57 -10.56 -4.39
CA ASN A 83 1.84 -10.96 -5.76
C ASN A 83 0.76 -11.92 -6.27
N HIS A 84 0.11 -11.56 -7.36
CA HIS A 84 -0.92 -12.38 -8.00
C HIS A 84 -0.67 -12.47 -9.51
N ASP A 85 -0.55 -13.70 -10.03
CA ASP A 85 -0.13 -13.97 -11.42
C ASP A 85 -0.99 -13.26 -12.47
N ILE A 86 -2.30 -13.16 -12.25
CA ILE A 86 -3.22 -12.45 -13.16
C ILE A 86 -2.88 -10.96 -13.24
N CYS A 87 -2.51 -10.34 -12.12
CA CYS A 87 -2.19 -8.91 -12.08
C CYS A 87 -0.82 -8.62 -12.70
N ILE A 88 0.14 -9.52 -12.52
CA ILE A 88 1.44 -9.44 -13.18
C ILE A 88 1.27 -9.48 -14.71
N LYS A 89 0.41 -10.36 -15.22
CA LYS A 89 0.09 -10.42 -16.66
C LYS A 89 -0.66 -9.17 -17.12
N PHE A 90 -1.61 -8.69 -16.33
CA PHE A 90 -2.38 -7.49 -16.63
C PHE A 90 -1.50 -6.24 -16.76
N GLU A 91 -0.44 -6.10 -15.95
CA GLU A 91 0.53 -5.02 -16.08
C GLU A 91 1.43 -5.16 -17.31
N ALA A 92 1.74 -6.40 -17.72
CA ALA A 92 2.59 -6.67 -18.89
C ALA A 92 1.89 -6.39 -20.24
N ASP A 93 0.55 -6.45 -20.27
CA ASP A 93 -0.27 -6.21 -21.46
C ASP A 93 -0.64 -4.72 -21.67
N ARG A 94 -0.14 -3.81 -20.82
CA ARG A 94 -0.40 -2.35 -20.88
C ARG A 94 0.67 -1.62 -21.69
#